data_AF-A0A2V5P1S1-F1
#
_entry.id   AF-A0A2V5P1S1-F1
#
_cell.length_a   1.000
_cell.length_b   1.000
_cell.length_c   1.000
_cell.angle_alpha   90.00
_cell.angle_beta   90.00
_cell.angle_gamma   90.00
#
_symmetry.space_group_name_H-M   'P 1'
#
loop_
_entity.id
_entity.type
_entity.pdbx_description
1 polymer ?
#
loop_
_entity_poly.entity_id
_entity_poly.type
_entity_poly.pdbx_seq_one_letter_code
_entity_poly.pdbx_strand_id
1 'polypeptide(L)' 'MPEITIELNEGRSIEQKRALCKGITEVVVETCKVPADRVVITIHE' A
#
# COMPACT_ATOMS: atom_id res chain seq x y z
N MET A 1 -2.24 -13.95 2.41
CA MET A 1 -1.36 -12.82 2.78
C MET A 1 -1.27 -11.96 1.53
N PRO A 2 -2.00 -10.84 1.45
CA PRO A 2 -1.96 -9.97 0.28
C PRO A 2 -0.61 -9.26 0.16
N GLU A 3 -0.03 -9.30 -1.02
CA GLU A 3 1.22 -8.62 -1.38
C GLU A 3 0.93 -7.69 -2.56
N ILE A 4 1.33 -6.43 -2.41
CA ILE A 4 1.06 -5.37 -3.38
C ILE A 4 2.39 -4.71 -3.72
N THR A 5 2.73 -4.73 -5.01
CA THR A 5 3.89 -4.03 -5.56
C THR A 5 3.42 -2.84 -6.37
N ILE A 6 3.99 -1.68 -6.12
CA ILE A 6 3.63 -0.42 -6.78
C ILE A 6 4.86 0.11 -7.51
N GLU A 7 4.74 0.26 -8.82
CA GLU A 7 5.72 0.96 -9.65
C GLU A 7 5.31 2.43 -9.77
N LEU A 8 6.16 3.34 -9.27
CA LEU A 8 5.88 4.77 -9.18
C LEU A 8 7.07 5.56 -9.72
N ASN A 9 6.87 6.38 -10.74
CA ASN A 9 7.93 7.30 -11.16
C ASN A 9 8.41 8.19 -9.99
N GLU A 10 9.72 8.44 -9.91
CA GLU A 10 10.35 9.28 -8.88
C GLU A 10 9.70 10.66 -8.68
N GLY A 11 9.94 11.26 -7.50
CA GLY A 11 9.56 12.66 -7.22
C GLY A 11 8.30 12.85 -6.38
N ARG A 12 7.76 11.77 -5.80
CA ARG A 12 6.59 11.84 -4.90
C ARG A 12 7.06 12.13 -3.48
N SER A 13 6.35 13.00 -2.78
CA SER A 13 6.69 13.31 -1.39
C SER A 13 6.45 12.09 -0.49
N ILE A 14 7.13 12.04 0.65
CA ILE A 14 6.95 10.97 1.64
C ILE A 14 5.50 10.92 2.14
N GLU A 15 4.85 12.08 2.27
CA GLU A 15 3.45 12.18 2.70
C GLU A 15 2.50 11.54 1.68
N GLN A 16 2.75 11.74 0.38
CA GLN A 16 1.99 11.08 -0.68
C GLN A 16 2.14 9.56 -0.64
N LYS A 17 3.37 9.06 -0.47
CA LYS A 17 3.62 7.61 -0.36
C LYS A 17 2.93 7.01 0.86
N ARG A 18 2.96 7.70 2.00
CA ARG A 18 2.24 7.27 3.23
C ARG A 18 0.74 7.24 3.04
N ALA A 19 0.16 8.27 2.43
CA ALA A 19 -1.27 8.32 2.13
C ALA A 19 -1.68 7.18 1.20
N LEU A 20 -0.86 6.88 0.18
CA LEU A 20 -1.08 5.79 -0.75
C LEU A 20 -1.05 4.41 -0.05
N CYS A 21 -0.02 4.13 0.74
CA CYS A 21 0.06 2.87 1.50
C CYS A 21 -1.15 2.68 2.43
N LYS A 22 -1.58 3.76 3.10
CA LYS A 22 -2.74 3.72 4.00
C LYS A 22 -4.02 3.39 3.24
N GLY A 23 -4.32 4.10 2.16
CA GLY A 23 -5.53 3.88 1.37
C GLY A 23 -5.59 2.48 0.76
N ILE A 24 -4.47 1.98 0.22
CA ILE A 24 -4.39 0.62 -0.30
C ILE A 24 -4.61 -0.42 0.80
N THR A 25 -3.98 -0.24 1.96
CA THR A 25 -4.16 -1.15 3.10
C THR A 25 -5.63 -1.20 3.52
N GLU A 26 -6.31 -0.05 3.63
CA GLU A 26 -7.73 0.01 3.99
C GLU A 26 -8.61 -0.77 3.00
N VAL A 27 -8.42 -0.55 1.69
CA VAL A 27 -9.16 -1.27 0.65
C VAL A 27 -8.92 -2.77 0.71
N VAL A 28 -7.66 -3.20 0.90
CA VAL A 28 -7.30 -4.63 0.96
C VAL A 28 -7.88 -5.29 2.21
N VAL A 29 -7.80 -4.64 3.37
CA VAL A 29 -8.40 -5.14 4.61
C VAL A 29 -9.92 -5.27 4.46
N GLU A 30 -10.57 -4.27 3.89
CA GLU A 30 -12.01 -4.26 3.70
C GLU A 30 -12.48 -5.35 2.72
N THR A 31 -11.78 -5.51 1.60
CA THR A 31 -12.19 -6.43 0.52
C THR A 31 -11.77 -7.86 0.78
N CYS A 32 -10.52 -8.10 1.21
CA CYS A 32 -9.98 -9.42 1.45
C CYS A 32 -10.29 -9.96 2.85
N LYS A 33 -10.88 -9.14 3.74
CA LYS A 33 -11.22 -9.51 5.13
C LYS A 33 -10.02 -10.08 5.91
N VAL A 34 -8.85 -9.49 5.70
CA VAL A 34 -7.62 -9.85 6.43
C VAL A 34 -7.22 -8.74 7.39
N PRO A 35 -6.53 -9.06 8.50
CA PRO A 35 -5.90 -8.06 9.35
C PRO A 35 -4.88 -7.18 8.61
N ALA A 36 -4.75 -5.91 9.02
CA ALA A 36 -3.87 -4.94 8.36
C ALA A 36 -2.38 -5.32 8.41
N ASP A 37 -1.94 -5.99 9.48
CA ASP A 37 -0.57 -6.50 9.64
C ASP A 37 -0.22 -7.64 8.67
N ARG A 38 -1.21 -8.18 7.95
CA ARG A 38 -1.03 -9.21 6.91
C ARG A 38 -0.90 -8.63 5.51
N VAL A 39 -1.02 -7.31 5.35
CA VAL A 39 -0.89 -6.61 4.07
C VAL A 39 0.53 -6.08 3.94
N VAL A 40 1.22 -6.53 2.89
CA VAL A 40 2.59 -6.08 2.59
C VAL A 40 2.55 -5.23 1.33
N ILE A 41 3.10 -4.02 1.40
CA ILE A 41 3.18 -3.09 0.29
C ILE A 41 4.64 -2.75 0.04
N THR A 42 5.09 -2.92 -1.20
CA THR A 42 6.42 -2.53 -1.68
C THR A 42 6.28 -1.49 -2.76
N ILE A 43 7.01 -0.38 -2.64
CA ILE A 43 7.05 0.69 -3.65
C ILE A 43 8.42 0.63 -4.33
N HIS A 44 8.41 0.53 -5.65
CA HIS A 44 9.58 0.70 -6.52
C HIS A 44 9.47 2.05 -7.23
N GLU A 45 10.60 2.75 -7.30
CA GLU A 45 10.72 4.08 -7.92
C GLU A 45 11.89 4.14 -8.89
#